data_AF-A9KJF1-F1
#
_entry.id   AF-A9KJF1-F1
#
_cell.length_a   1.000
_cell.length_b   1.000
_cell.length_c   1.000
_cell.angle_alpha   90.00
_cell.angle_beta   90.00
_cell.angle_gamma   90.00
#
_symmetry.space_group_name_H-M   'P 1'
#
loop_
_entity.id
_entity.type
_entity.pdbx_description
1 polymer ?
#
loop_
_entity_poly.entity_id
_entity_poly.type
_entity_poly.pdbx_seq_one_letter_code
_entity_poly.pdbx_strand_id
1 'polypeptide(L)'
;MWFGWLVGFIIQGVIWGFATDAVVNNKGYDENWFWWGFFFGFIALIVALTKPECHSSYDYQASSLLSQVAQEESGKRMLRNDGWNCQCGRVNPSYTGTCACGRSKDMVNEQKKKVEEEKKSQEKLVEDNLKLDNLKKMKELLDAGAITQEEYDIKKKQLLDI
;
A
#
# COMPACT_ATOMS: atom_id res chain seq x y z
N MET A 1 31.24 -51.14 39.81
CA MET A 1 29.94 -50.49 40.11
C MET A 1 29.87 -49.00 39.77
N TRP A 2 30.97 -48.24 39.82
CA TRP A 2 30.96 -46.80 39.49
C TRP A 2 30.70 -46.50 38.00
N PHE A 3 31.13 -47.37 37.10
CA PHE A 3 30.95 -47.21 35.65
C PHE A 3 29.47 -47.18 35.21
N GLY A 4 28.63 -48.02 35.82
CA GLY A 4 27.19 -48.03 35.52
C GLY A 4 26.47 -46.75 35.99
N TRP A 5 26.90 -46.22 37.14
CA TRP A 5 26.43 -44.92 37.65
C TRP A 5 26.81 -43.77 36.73
N LEU A 6 28.05 -43.78 36.22
CA LEU A 6 28.54 -42.79 35.26
C LEU A 6 27.74 -42.82 33.95
N VAL A 7 27.51 -44.02 33.39
CA VAL A 7 26.69 -44.18 32.18
C VAL A 7 25.24 -43.73 32.41
N GLY A 8 24.67 -44.05 33.58
CA GLY A 8 23.32 -43.60 33.96
C GLY A 8 23.19 -42.07 34.00
N PHE A 9 24.19 -41.37 34.54
CA PHE A 9 24.21 -39.90 34.55
C PHE A 9 24.32 -39.30 33.16
N ILE A 10 25.10 -39.90 32.27
CA ILE A 10 25.22 -39.44 30.88
C ILE A 10 23.88 -39.59 30.16
N ILE A 11 23.21 -40.75 30.28
CA ILE A 11 21.90 -40.98 29.66
C ILE A 11 20.87 -39.98 30.19
N GLN A 12 20.83 -39.76 31.50
CA GLN A 12 19.96 -38.76 32.12
C GLN A 12 20.22 -37.37 31.54
N GLY A 13 21.48 -36.94 31.45
CA GLY A 13 21.84 -35.65 30.86
C GLY A 13 21.41 -35.52 29.40
N VAL A 14 21.59 -36.56 28.59
CA VAL A 14 21.18 -36.54 27.18
C VAL A 14 19.66 -36.37 27.04
N ILE A 15 18.86 -37.06 27.86
CA ILE A 15 17.39 -36.92 27.86
C ILE A 15 16.99 -35.48 28.19
N TRP A 16 17.55 -34.90 29.24
CA TRP A 16 17.25 -33.51 29.62
C TRP A 16 17.72 -32.50 28.58
N GLY A 17 18.90 -32.72 27.97
CA GLY A 17 19.41 -31.89 26.88
C GLY A 17 18.42 -31.79 25.73
N PHE A 18 17.98 -32.93 25.18
CA PHE A 18 17.00 -32.94 24.10
C PHE A 18 15.64 -32.37 24.51
N ALA A 19 15.18 -32.64 25.74
CA ALA A 19 13.93 -32.09 26.23
C ALA A 19 13.94 -30.55 26.29
N THR A 20 15.01 -29.95 26.83
CA THR A 20 15.12 -28.49 26.88
C THR A 20 15.28 -27.86 25.50
N ASP A 21 16.05 -28.51 24.63
CA ASP A 21 16.29 -28.03 23.27
C ASP A 21 14.99 -28.03 22.45
N ALA A 22 14.20 -29.10 22.56
CA ALA A 22 12.89 -29.19 21.92
C ALA A 22 11.91 -28.10 22.39
N VAL A 23 11.89 -27.78 23.69
CA VAL A 23 11.03 -26.71 24.24
C VAL A 23 11.42 -25.34 23.68
N VAL A 24 12.71 -25.07 23.58
CA VAL A 24 13.26 -23.80 23.09
C VAL A 24 13.03 -23.65 21.58
N ASN A 25 13.29 -24.71 20.82
CA ASN A 25 13.02 -24.76 19.39
C ASN A 25 11.52 -24.59 19.09
N ASN A 26 10.64 -25.21 19.88
CA ASN A 26 9.19 -25.06 19.73
C ASN A 26 8.71 -23.63 20.08
N LYS A 27 9.44 -22.91 20.94
CA LYS A 27 9.21 -21.49 21.23
C LYS A 27 9.75 -20.53 20.16
N GLY A 28 10.43 -21.05 19.13
CA GLY A 28 10.91 -20.29 17.97
C GLY A 28 12.32 -19.71 18.09
N TYR A 29 13.09 -20.12 19.10
CA TYR A 29 14.51 -19.80 19.20
C TYR A 29 15.35 -20.79 18.37
N ASP A 30 16.43 -20.32 17.75
CA ASP A 30 17.37 -21.11 16.93
C ASP A 30 18.68 -21.45 17.68
N GLU A 31 18.74 -21.17 18.98
CA GLU A 31 19.90 -21.42 19.83
C GLU A 31 19.93 -22.87 20.36
N ASN A 32 21.10 -23.50 20.33
CA ASN A 32 21.28 -24.87 20.82
C ASN A 32 21.26 -24.89 22.37
N TRP A 33 20.11 -25.20 22.95
CA TRP A 33 19.94 -25.29 24.41
C TRP A 33 20.28 -26.67 24.98
N PHE A 34 20.58 -27.65 24.12
CA PHE A 34 20.97 -29.00 24.52
C PHE A 34 21.99 -29.05 25.69
N TRP A 35 23.06 -28.26 25.61
CA TRP A 35 24.12 -28.27 26.64
C TRP A 35 23.65 -27.74 27.99
N TRP A 36 22.74 -26.76 27.98
CA TRP A 36 22.15 -26.24 29.21
C TRP A 36 21.24 -27.28 29.85
N GLY A 37 20.45 -28.02 29.07
CA GLY A 37 19.68 -29.16 29.58
C GLY A 37 20.54 -30.31 30.08
N PHE A 38 21.66 -30.60 29.41
CA PHE A 38 22.56 -31.69 29.77
C PHE A 38 23.21 -31.49 31.15
N PHE A 39 23.68 -30.27 31.45
CA PHE A 39 24.37 -29.99 32.72
C PHE A 39 23.44 -29.53 33.85
N PHE A 40 22.35 -28.81 33.55
CA PHE A 40 21.46 -28.23 34.56
C PHE A 40 20.10 -28.93 34.68
N GLY A 41 19.83 -29.93 33.83
CA GLY A 41 18.66 -30.80 33.91
C GLY A 41 17.35 -30.03 34.01
N PHE A 42 16.63 -30.27 35.09
CA PHE A 42 15.34 -29.65 35.37
C PHE A 42 15.39 -28.12 35.50
N ILE A 43 16.49 -27.55 36.00
CA ILE A 43 16.62 -26.09 36.14
C ILE A 43 16.64 -25.42 34.77
N ALA A 44 17.37 -25.99 33.80
CA ALA A 44 17.37 -25.50 32.43
C ALA A 44 15.99 -25.61 31.78
N LEU A 45 15.21 -26.66 32.10
CA LEU A 45 13.83 -26.78 31.63
C LEU A 45 12.94 -25.67 32.19
N ILE A 46 13.03 -25.34 33.48
CA ILE A 46 12.26 -24.22 34.06
C ILE A 46 12.61 -22.92 33.34
N VAL A 47 13.91 -22.62 33.15
CA VAL A 47 14.34 -21.41 32.46
C VAL A 47 13.81 -21.39 31.02
N ALA A 48 13.94 -22.51 30.29
CA ALA A 48 13.38 -22.65 28.95
C ALA A 48 11.86 -22.42 28.90
N LEU A 49 11.10 -22.91 29.89
CA LEU A 49 9.66 -22.69 29.99
C LEU A 49 9.31 -21.22 30.32
N THR A 50 10.09 -20.58 31.18
CA THR A 50 9.91 -19.16 31.54
C THR A 50 10.34 -18.19 30.45
N LYS A 51 11.17 -18.63 29.49
CA LYS A 51 11.47 -17.80 28.32
C LYS A 51 10.17 -17.52 27.56
N PRO A 52 9.91 -16.26 27.18
CA PRO A 52 8.74 -15.91 26.39
C PRO A 52 8.77 -16.63 25.05
N GLU A 53 7.62 -16.83 24.42
CA GLU A 53 7.57 -17.33 23.05
C GLU A 53 8.18 -16.29 22.12
N CYS A 54 9.24 -16.68 21.44
CA CYS A 54 9.89 -15.90 20.41
C CYS A 54 9.70 -16.67 19.12
N HIS A 55 8.45 -16.83 18.68
CA HIS A 55 8.23 -16.95 17.26
C HIS A 55 8.85 -15.69 16.69
N SER A 56 10.06 -15.84 16.17
CA SER A 56 10.74 -14.76 15.51
C SER A 56 9.85 -14.43 14.33
N SER A 57 8.96 -13.48 14.54
CA SER A 57 8.37 -12.67 13.51
C SER A 57 9.52 -11.87 12.91
N TYR A 58 10.40 -12.56 12.18
CA TYR A 58 10.97 -12.03 10.96
C TYR A 58 9.84 -11.85 9.95
N ASP A 59 8.84 -11.06 10.35
CA ASP A 59 7.77 -10.60 9.51
C ASP A 59 8.30 -9.38 8.78
N TYR A 60 9.36 -9.59 7.99
CA TYR A 60 9.89 -8.57 7.09
C TYR A 60 8.78 -8.11 6.13
N GLN A 61 7.81 -8.99 5.84
CA GLN A 61 6.68 -8.71 4.99
C GLN A 61 5.63 -7.83 5.68
N ALA A 62 5.15 -8.16 6.89
CA ALA A 62 4.21 -7.28 7.60
C ALA A 62 4.88 -5.97 8.02
N SER A 63 6.15 -5.98 8.42
CA SER A 63 6.89 -4.73 8.68
C SER A 63 7.08 -3.90 7.42
N SER A 64 7.32 -4.53 6.25
CA SER A 64 7.36 -3.80 4.97
C SER A 64 6.01 -3.20 4.61
N LEU A 65 4.90 -3.92 4.80
CA LEU A 65 3.56 -3.40 4.55
C LEU A 65 3.20 -2.30 5.54
N LEU A 66 3.47 -2.48 6.83
CA LEU A 66 3.27 -1.44 7.84
C LEU A 66 4.10 -0.19 7.53
N SER A 67 5.36 -0.37 7.10
CA SER A 67 6.23 0.74 6.74
C SER A 67 5.74 1.46 5.48
N GLN A 68 5.22 0.74 4.49
CA GLN A 68 4.62 1.33 3.29
C GLN A 68 3.35 2.10 3.64
N VAL A 69 2.48 1.53 4.47
CA VAL A 69 1.26 2.20 4.95
C VAL A 69 1.61 3.44 5.78
N ALA A 70 2.60 3.36 6.67
CA ALA A 70 3.08 4.50 7.45
C ALA A 70 3.68 5.60 6.56
N GLN A 71 4.46 5.24 5.54
CA GLN A 71 4.97 6.19 4.55
C GLN A 71 3.84 6.83 3.74
N GLU A 72 2.86 6.06 3.30
CA GLU A 72 1.70 6.57 2.56
C GLU A 72 0.86 7.53 3.43
N GLU A 73 0.59 7.18 4.69
CA GLU A 73 -0.07 8.07 5.65
C GLU A 73 0.72 9.36 5.86
N SER A 74 2.04 9.26 6.02
CA SER A 74 2.89 10.44 6.18
C SER A 74 2.82 11.35 4.94
N GLY A 75 2.83 10.77 3.73
CA GLY A 75 2.64 11.50 2.48
C GLY A 75 1.27 12.17 2.39
N LYS A 76 0.19 11.47 2.78
CA LYS A 76 -1.16 12.05 2.84
C LYS A 76 -1.24 13.20 3.84
N ARG A 77 -0.63 13.08 5.02
CA ARG A 77 -0.55 14.17 6.01
C ARG A 77 0.21 15.37 5.46
N MET A 78 1.31 15.14 4.75
CA MET A 78 2.05 16.23 4.10
C MET A 78 1.22 16.93 3.02
N LEU A 79 0.47 16.19 2.20
CA LEU A 79 -0.43 16.78 1.20
C LEU A 79 -1.58 17.58 1.84
N ARG A 80 -2.10 17.15 2.99
CA ARG A 80 -3.11 17.93 3.76
C ARG A 80 -2.56 19.26 4.28
N ASN A 81 -1.24 19.34 4.52
CA ASN A 81 -0.56 20.53 5.03
C ASN A 81 0.12 21.32 3.88
N ASP A 82 -0.59 21.50 2.76
CA ASP A 82 -0.13 22.21 1.54
C ASP A 82 1.17 21.68 0.92
N GLY A 83 1.54 20.44 1.26
CA GLY A 83 2.60 19.71 0.58
C GLY A 83 2.25 19.46 -0.88
N TRP A 84 3.28 19.22 -1.70
CA TRP A 84 3.10 19.02 -3.13
C TRP A 84 3.76 17.74 -3.59
N ASN A 85 3.03 16.99 -4.41
CA ASN A 85 3.56 15.79 -5.06
C ASN A 85 4.31 16.19 -6.34
N CYS A 86 5.55 15.72 -6.46
CA CYS A 86 6.34 15.88 -7.66
C CYS A 86 5.97 14.80 -8.69
N GLN A 87 6.21 15.07 -9.97
CA GLN A 87 5.99 14.08 -11.04
C GLN A 87 6.92 12.86 -10.93
N CYS A 88 7.99 12.93 -10.12
CA CYS A 88 8.83 11.76 -9.81
C CYS A 88 8.23 10.83 -8.73
N GLY A 89 7.06 11.18 -8.17
CA GLY A 89 6.36 10.40 -7.13
C GLY A 89 6.72 10.76 -5.70
N ARG A 90 7.68 11.68 -5.47
CA ARG A 90 8.02 12.15 -4.12
C ARG A 90 7.07 13.26 -3.67
N VAL A 91 6.59 13.15 -2.43
CA VAL A 91 5.87 14.23 -1.75
C VAL A 91 6.88 15.12 -1.04
N ASN A 92 6.80 16.43 -1.29
CA ASN A 92 7.63 17.43 -0.65
C ASN A 92 6.75 18.33 0.24
N PRO A 93 7.29 18.87 1.34
CA PRO A 93 6.54 19.77 2.21
C PRO A 93 6.26 21.11 1.52
N SER A 94 5.28 21.85 2.03
CA SER A 94 4.79 23.10 1.44
C SER A 94 5.87 24.16 1.23
N TYR A 95 6.81 24.24 2.19
CA TYR A 95 7.92 25.20 2.23
C TYR A 95 9.08 24.85 1.27
N THR A 96 9.10 23.65 0.69
CA THR A 96 10.16 23.25 -0.25
C THR A 96 9.79 23.65 -1.67
N GLY A 97 10.60 24.50 -2.30
CA GLY A 97 10.38 24.94 -3.69
C GLY A 97 10.87 23.96 -4.76
N THR A 98 11.79 23.05 -4.42
CA THR A 98 12.45 22.14 -5.37
C THR A 98 12.50 20.73 -4.81
N CYS A 99 12.06 19.74 -5.59
CA CYS A 99 12.17 18.35 -5.22
C CYS A 99 13.62 17.87 -5.34
N ALA A 100 14.01 16.88 -4.55
CA ALA A 100 15.32 16.24 -4.66
C ALA A 100 15.60 15.58 -6.02
N CYS A 101 14.61 15.41 -6.90
CA CYS A 101 14.82 15.02 -8.31
C CYS A 101 15.19 16.20 -9.23
N GLY A 102 15.34 17.42 -8.70
CA GLY A 102 15.71 18.64 -9.43
C GLY A 102 14.55 19.45 -10.02
N ARG A 103 13.29 19.03 -9.86
CA ARG A 103 12.13 19.76 -10.41
C ARG A 103 11.58 20.76 -9.41
N SER A 104 11.21 21.96 -9.86
CA SER A 104 10.57 22.97 -9.01
C SER A 104 9.06 22.76 -8.90
N LYS A 105 8.48 23.26 -7.79
CA LYS A 105 7.05 23.26 -7.52
C LYS A 105 6.28 24.03 -8.59
N ASP A 106 6.83 25.14 -9.06
CA ASP A 106 6.19 26.01 -10.04
C ASP A 106 6.05 25.33 -11.40
N MET A 107 7.11 24.64 -11.85
CA MET A 107 7.06 23.86 -13.10
C MET A 107 5.97 22.78 -13.05
N VAL A 108 5.83 22.09 -11.92
CA VAL A 108 4.80 21.05 -11.74
C VAL A 108 3.40 21.68 -11.73
N ASN A 109 3.23 22.81 -11.07
CA ASN A 109 1.94 23.51 -11.02
C ASN A 109 1.53 24.06 -12.39
N GLU A 110 2.46 24.62 -13.15
CA GLU A 110 2.19 25.12 -14.49
C GLU A 110 1.78 23.99 -15.44
N GLN A 111 2.46 22.84 -15.36
CA GLN A 111 2.07 21.64 -16.12
C GLN A 111 0.69 21.14 -15.73
N LYS A 112 0.35 21.11 -14.43
CA LYS A 112 -0.98 20.72 -13.96
C LYS A 112 -2.08 21.63 -14.53
N LYS A 113 -1.86 22.94 -14.51
CA LYS A 113 -2.81 23.91 -15.08
C LYS A 113 -3.03 23.68 -16.57
N LYS A 114 -1.95 23.50 -17.35
CA LYS A 114 -2.05 23.23 -18.79
C LYS A 114 -2.85 21.96 -19.07
N VAL A 115 -2.59 20.88 -18.35
CA VAL A 115 -3.32 19.62 -18.50
C VAL A 115 -4.80 19.77 -18.12
N GLU A 116 -5.12 20.53 -17.08
CA GLU A 116 -6.50 20.77 -16.64
C GLU A 116 -7.27 21.64 -17.64
N GLU A 117 -6.63 22.66 -18.20
CA GLU A 117 -7.17 23.51 -19.27
C GLU A 117 -7.40 22.70 -20.56
N GLU A 118 -6.41 21.90 -20.98
CA GLU A 118 -6.51 21.01 -22.14
C GLU A 118 -7.65 19.99 -21.97
N LYS A 119 -7.75 19.35 -20.80
CA LYS A 119 -8.80 18.37 -20.52
C LYS A 119 -10.19 19.01 -20.56
N LYS A 120 -10.35 20.19 -19.93
CA LYS A 120 -11.62 20.94 -19.97
C LYS A 120 -11.98 21.37 -21.40
N SER A 121 -10.99 21.74 -22.20
CA SER A 121 -11.20 22.09 -23.61
C SER A 121 -11.62 20.88 -24.46
N GLN A 122 -11.01 19.71 -24.24
CA GLN A 122 -11.39 18.46 -24.91
C GLN A 122 -12.80 18.02 -24.52
N GLU A 123 -13.13 18.03 -23.23
CA GLU A 123 -14.47 17.68 -22.74
C GLU A 123 -15.53 18.59 -23.36
N LYS A 124 -15.28 19.90 -23.43
CA LYS A 124 -16.18 20.86 -24.09
C LYS A 124 -16.31 20.58 -25.59
N LEU A 125 -15.22 20.33 -26.30
CA LEU A 125 -15.25 20.00 -27.73
C LEU A 125 -16.03 18.71 -28.03
N VAL A 126 -15.90 17.69 -27.17
CA VAL A 126 -16.67 16.44 -27.31
C VAL A 126 -18.15 16.70 -27.10
N GLU A 127 -18.52 17.49 -26.08
CA GLU A 127 -19.91 17.86 -25.83
C GLU A 127 -20.51 18.68 -26.98
N ASP A 128 -19.78 19.66 -27.50
CA ASP A 128 -20.23 20.50 -28.61
C ASP A 128 -20.42 19.69 -29.91
N ASN A 129 -19.52 18.74 -30.20
CA ASN A 129 -19.68 17.83 -31.33
C ASN A 129 -20.90 16.91 -31.16
N LEU A 130 -21.16 16.40 -29.94
CA LEU A 130 -22.34 15.59 -29.66
C LEU A 130 -23.64 16.37 -29.87
N LYS A 131 -23.69 17.63 -29.41
CA LYS A 131 -24.84 18.53 -29.64
C LYS A 131 -25.06 18.76 -31.15
N LEU A 132 -23.97 18.98 -31.90
CA LEU A 132 -24.04 19.18 -33.34
C LEU A 132 -24.56 17.95 -34.09
N ASP A 133 -24.11 16.74 -33.71
CA ASP A 133 -24.56 15.51 -34.36
C ASP A 133 -26.02 15.18 -34.05
N ASN A 134 -26.49 15.49 -32.83
CA ASN A 134 -27.91 15.38 -32.49
C ASN A 134 -28.77 16.34 -33.34
N LEU A 135 -28.30 17.58 -33.56
CA LEU A 135 -28.99 18.53 -34.44
C LEU A 135 -29.05 18.05 -35.90
N LYS A 136 -27.97 17.45 -36.43
CA LYS A 136 -27.97 16.88 -37.79
C LYS A 136 -29.01 15.77 -37.94
N LYS A 137 -29.07 14.82 -36.99
CA LYS A 137 -30.07 13.73 -37.01
C LYS A 137 -31.49 14.27 -36.94
N MET A 138 -31.73 15.29 -36.13
CA MET A 138 -33.03 15.95 -36.04
C MET A 138 -33.44 16.61 -37.35
N LYS A 139 -32.50 17.21 -38.07
CA LYS A 139 -32.76 17.81 -39.38
C LYS A 139 -33.11 16.74 -40.42
N GLU A 140 -32.41 15.60 -40.43
CA GLU A 140 -32.72 14.50 -41.33
C GLU A 140 -34.15 13.94 -41.12
N LEU A 141 -34.62 13.88 -39.87
CA LEU A 141 -35.99 13.46 -39.56
C LEU A 141 -37.04 14.46 -40.06
N LEU A 142 -36.73 15.75 -40.01
CA LEU A 142 -37.58 16.81 -40.56
C LEU A 142 -37.66 16.70 -42.08
N ASP A 143 -36.51 16.52 -42.74
CA ASP A 143 -36.41 16.38 -44.19
C ASP A 143 -37.10 15.08 -44.70
N ALA A 144 -37.13 14.03 -43.87
CA ALA A 144 -37.87 12.79 -44.15
C ALA A 144 -39.39 12.90 -43.89
N GLY A 145 -39.88 14.03 -43.39
CA GLY A 145 -41.28 14.25 -43.05
C GLY A 145 -41.77 13.50 -41.81
N ALA A 146 -40.84 12.97 -40.98
CA ALA A 146 -41.16 12.22 -39.77
C ALA A 146 -41.50 13.12 -38.57
N ILE A 147 -41.10 14.40 -38.61
CA ILE A 147 -41.40 15.42 -37.59
C ILE A 147 -41.85 16.73 -38.24
N THR A 148 -42.52 17.59 -37.48
CA THR A 148 -42.97 18.91 -37.94
C THR A 148 -41.93 20.01 -37.67
N GLN A 149 -42.03 21.14 -38.38
CA GLN A 149 -41.14 22.30 -38.21
C GLN A 149 -41.16 22.84 -36.77
N GLU A 150 -42.34 22.88 -36.15
CA GLU A 150 -42.52 23.38 -34.78
C GLU A 150 -41.83 22.49 -33.74
N GLU A 151 -41.92 21.17 -33.89
CA GLU A 151 -41.25 20.20 -33.00
C GLU A 151 -39.72 20.26 -33.11
N TYR A 152 -39.22 20.50 -34.33
CA TYR A 152 -37.79 20.69 -34.56
C TYR A 152 -37.29 21.97 -33.86
N ASP A 153 -37.99 23.09 -34.00
CA ASP A 153 -37.57 24.37 -33.43
C ASP A 153 -37.63 24.38 -31.89
N ILE A 154 -38.60 23.69 -31.28
CA ILE A 154 -38.67 23.52 -29.82
C ILE A 154 -37.45 22.73 -29.31
N LYS A 155 -37.12 21.60 -29.94
CA LYS A 155 -36.02 20.74 -29.50
C LYS A 155 -34.64 21.34 -29.79
N LYS A 156 -34.51 22.11 -30.88
CA LYS A 156 -33.30 22.88 -31.19
C LYS A 156 -33.00 23.93 -30.12
N LYS A 157 -34.02 24.63 -29.63
CA LYS A 157 -33.91 25.57 -28.50
C LYS A 157 -33.47 24.89 -27.21
N GLN A 158 -34.08 23.74 -26.89
CA GLN A 158 -33.69 22.93 -25.73
C GLN A 158 -32.23 22.45 -25.78
N LEU A 159 -31.74 22.05 -26.96
CA LEU A 159 -30.36 21.55 -27.15
C LEU A 159 -29.29 22.65 -27.09
N LEU A 160 -29.67 23.87 -27.46
CA LEU A 160 -28.76 25.03 -27.51
C LEU A 160 -28.91 25.94 -26.28
N ASP A 161 -29.83 25.63 -25.37
CA ASP A 161 -30.12 26.41 -24.16
C ASP A 161 -30.44 27.89 -24.47
N ILE A 162 -31.27 28.13 -25.50
CA ILE A 162 -31.73 29.46 -25.99
C ILE A 162 -33.25 29.56 -26.09
#